data_AF-A0A7J6TEJ5-F1
#
_entry.id   AF-A0A7J6TEJ5-F1
#
_cell.length_a   1.000
_cell.length_b   1.000
_cell.length_c   1.000
_cell.angle_alpha   90.00
_cell.angle_beta   90.00
_cell.angle_gamma   90.00
#
_symmetry.space_group_name_H-M   'P 1'
#
loop_
_entity.id
_entity.type
_entity.pdbx_description
1 polymer ?
#
loop_
_entity_poly.entity_id
_entity_poly.type
_entity_poly.pdbx_seq_one_letter_code
_entity_poly.pdbx_strand_id
1 'polypeptide(L)'
;FYPPQEVVQKVEETLDRLRVIRGLTDDQVLGWEAQHNATVVLQAHLRYHLASRKLLERDRLGQRAVDWLLGEVEQRFEKSLVAAGESVGTIAAQSIGEPATQMTLNTFHFAGVGSKNVTLGVPRLKEIINVAKNLKTPSMTVYLQPDYASDDAKAKQVQSELEHTTLGKITSYTQILFDPDVRTSILEEDRQLVEEYYELPEDDFDSSRCSPWVLRIKLDNSVMIDKKLSTRFVGQKIVEDYGGDVQCIVSDDNSENLIVRIRLLRDTEAAEEGSPEVKEDEDDE
;
A
#
# COMPACT_ATOMS: atom_id res chain seq x y z
N PHE A 1 5.20 42.92 46.76
CA PHE A 1 5.65 42.18 45.56
C PHE A 1 5.36 40.73 45.81
N TYR A 2 4.66 40.05 44.89
CA TYR A 2 4.37 38.63 45.04
C TYR A 2 5.58 37.84 44.51
N PRO A 3 6.30 37.08 45.35
CA PRO A 3 7.52 36.41 44.93
C PRO A 3 7.23 35.38 43.83
N PRO A 4 8.05 35.31 42.77
CA PRO A 4 7.90 34.27 41.74
C PRO A 4 7.93 32.84 42.31
N GLN A 5 8.70 32.61 43.39
CA GLN A 5 8.77 31.31 44.08
C GLN A 5 7.43 30.92 44.71
N GLU A 6 6.73 31.86 45.36
CA GLU A 6 5.41 31.60 45.93
C GLU A 6 4.38 31.27 44.84
N VAL A 7 4.45 31.93 43.68
CA VAL A 7 3.59 31.61 42.53
C VAL A 7 3.81 30.17 42.07
N VAL A 8 5.07 29.75 41.90
CA VAL A 8 5.40 28.39 41.45
C VAL A 8 4.89 27.35 42.44
N GLN A 9 5.17 27.54 43.73
CA GLN A 9 4.72 26.62 44.78
C GLN A 9 3.19 26.49 44.80
N LYS A 10 2.45 27.62 44.74
CA LYS A 10 0.98 27.56 44.73
C LYS A 10 0.42 26.89 43.47
N VAL A 11 1.07 27.07 42.33
CA VAL A 11 0.67 26.41 41.09
C VAL A 11 0.89 24.90 41.22
N GLU A 12 2.04 24.46 41.72
CA GLU A 12 2.33 23.03 41.96
C GLU A 12 1.31 22.41 42.93
N GLU A 13 1.09 23.05 44.08
CA GLU A 13 0.09 22.61 45.06
C GLU A 13 -1.31 22.53 44.47
N THR A 14 -1.68 23.48 43.61
CA THR A 14 -3.00 23.46 42.95
C THR A 14 -3.09 22.32 41.93
N LEU A 15 -2.03 22.07 41.15
CA LEU A 15 -2.00 20.97 40.18
C LEU A 15 -2.08 19.60 40.87
N ASP A 16 -1.48 19.44 42.05
CA ASP A 16 -1.54 18.20 42.84
C ASP A 16 -2.93 17.92 43.43
N ARG A 17 -3.76 18.96 43.58
CA ARG A 17 -5.17 18.85 43.98
C ARG A 17 -6.10 18.48 42.84
N LEU A 18 -5.70 18.65 41.57
CA LEU A 18 -6.50 18.27 40.40
C LEU A 18 -6.54 16.75 40.20
N ARG A 19 -7.31 16.07 41.05
CA ARG A 19 -7.40 14.61 41.10
C ARG A 19 -8.66 14.08 40.40
N VAL A 20 -8.47 13.10 39.53
CA VAL A 20 -9.56 12.36 38.85
C VAL A 20 -9.85 11.07 39.62
N ILE A 21 -8.80 10.32 39.97
CA ILE A 21 -8.89 9.10 40.76
C ILE A 21 -8.97 9.47 42.24
N ARG A 22 -10.07 9.07 42.89
CA ARG A 22 -10.33 9.36 44.30
C ARG A 22 -9.91 8.17 45.17
N GLY A 23 -9.51 8.45 46.42
CA GLY A 23 -9.23 7.43 47.43
C GLY A 23 -7.89 6.70 47.25
N LEU A 24 -6.96 7.28 46.50
CA LEU A 24 -5.60 6.74 46.39
C LEU A 24 -4.87 6.79 47.73
N THR A 25 -4.33 5.65 48.13
CA THR A 25 -3.42 5.52 49.27
C THR A 25 -1.96 5.53 48.78
N ASP A 26 -1.02 5.86 49.67
CA ASP A 26 0.39 6.07 49.31
C ASP A 26 1.11 4.79 48.83
N ASP A 27 0.56 3.61 49.17
CA ASP A 27 1.04 2.30 48.73
C ASP A 27 0.60 1.92 47.30
N GLN A 28 -0.37 2.64 46.72
CA GLN A 28 -0.93 2.34 45.41
C GLN A 28 -0.17 3.04 44.27
N VAL A 29 1.04 2.56 43.99
CA VAL A 29 1.93 3.12 42.95
C VAL A 29 1.24 3.23 41.57
N LEU A 30 0.54 2.18 41.14
CA LEU A 30 -0.16 2.15 39.84
C LEU A 30 -1.29 3.20 39.76
N GLY A 31 -1.95 3.48 40.88
CA GLY A 31 -3.03 4.46 40.91
C GLY A 31 -2.50 5.89 40.76
N TRP A 32 -1.35 6.19 41.36
CA TRP A 32 -0.65 7.46 41.16
C TRP A 32 -0.13 7.64 39.74
N GLU A 33 0.40 6.58 39.13
CA GLU A 33 0.81 6.59 37.73
C GLU A 33 -0.38 6.87 36.80
N ALA A 34 -1.52 6.20 37.02
CA ALA A 34 -2.75 6.43 36.26
C ALA A 34 -3.28 7.86 36.42
N GLN A 35 -3.23 8.41 37.64
CA GLN A 35 -3.63 9.80 37.91
C GLN A 35 -2.72 10.81 37.19
N HIS A 36 -1.40 10.56 37.20
CA HIS A 36 -0.45 11.36 36.45
C HIS A 36 -0.81 11.33 34.97
N ASN A 37 -0.89 10.15 34.37
CA ASN A 37 -1.19 9.93 32.95
C ASN A 37 -2.51 10.58 32.51
N ALA A 38 -3.55 10.51 33.34
CA ALA A 38 -4.85 11.12 33.06
C ALA A 38 -4.80 12.66 32.99
N THR A 39 -3.82 13.29 33.63
CA THR A 39 -3.76 14.76 33.78
C THR A 39 -2.55 15.41 33.12
N VAL A 40 -1.56 14.66 32.59
CA VAL A 40 -0.30 15.21 32.03
C VAL A 40 -0.53 16.35 31.04
N VAL A 41 -1.41 16.16 30.06
CA VAL A 41 -1.66 17.16 29.00
C VAL A 41 -2.27 18.43 29.59
N LEU A 42 -3.25 18.28 30.49
CA LEU A 42 -3.89 19.41 31.16
C LEU A 42 -2.87 20.14 32.05
N GLN A 43 -2.09 19.42 32.84
CA GLN A 43 -1.07 20.01 33.70
C GLN A 43 0.01 20.72 32.89
N ALA A 44 0.45 20.17 31.76
CA ALA A 44 1.40 20.83 30.87
C ALA A 44 0.83 22.16 30.32
N HIS A 45 -0.44 22.15 29.91
CA HIS A 45 -1.14 23.35 29.47
C HIS A 45 -1.25 24.40 30.60
N LEU A 46 -1.65 23.98 31.80
CA LEU A 46 -1.76 24.85 32.97
C LEU A 46 -0.39 25.41 33.40
N ARG A 47 0.68 24.60 33.42
CA ARG A 47 2.04 25.09 33.72
C ARG A 47 2.51 26.15 32.73
N TYR A 48 2.18 26.01 31.44
CA TYR A 48 2.50 27.03 30.43
C TYR A 48 1.70 28.34 30.64
N HIS A 49 0.42 28.24 31.01
CA HIS A 49 -0.42 29.42 31.22
C HIS A 49 -0.26 30.09 32.59
N LEU A 50 0.08 29.32 33.62
CA LEU A 50 0.29 29.76 34.99
C LEU A 50 1.77 29.96 35.33
N ALA A 51 2.64 30.05 34.33
CA ALA A 51 4.05 30.35 34.54
C ALA A 51 4.23 31.67 35.29
N SER A 52 5.07 31.69 36.31
CA SER A 52 5.28 32.85 37.20
C SER A 52 5.61 34.14 36.43
N ARG A 53 6.45 34.04 35.39
CA ARG A 53 6.76 35.15 34.49
C ARG A 53 5.52 35.70 33.78
N LYS A 54 4.68 34.82 33.27
CA LYS A 54 3.47 35.20 32.51
C LYS A 54 2.46 35.89 33.41
N LEU A 55 2.23 35.34 34.61
CA LEU A 55 1.30 35.89 35.58
C LEU A 55 1.78 37.25 36.14
N LEU A 56 3.07 37.40 36.44
CA LEU A 56 3.60 38.60 37.08
C LEU A 56 3.99 39.72 36.11
N GLU A 57 4.66 39.39 34.99
CA GLU A 57 5.17 40.41 34.05
C GLU A 57 4.14 40.77 32.98
N ARG A 58 3.53 39.75 32.36
CA ARG A 58 2.65 39.93 31.21
C ARG A 58 1.23 40.30 31.65
N ASP A 59 0.64 39.46 32.49
CA ASP A 59 -0.75 39.60 32.93
C ASP A 59 -0.86 40.49 34.19
N ARG A 60 0.28 40.82 34.82
CA ARG A 60 0.41 41.77 35.95
C ARG A 60 -0.56 41.50 37.09
N LEU A 61 -0.77 40.23 37.42
CA LEU A 61 -1.70 39.81 38.45
C LEU A 61 -1.11 40.06 39.84
N GLY A 62 -1.92 40.69 40.70
CA GLY A 62 -1.63 40.78 42.13
C GLY A 62 -1.87 39.45 42.85
N GLN A 63 -1.34 39.31 44.05
CA GLN A 63 -1.44 38.08 44.87
C GLN A 63 -2.89 37.58 45.01
N ARG A 64 -3.83 38.48 45.35
CA ARG A 64 -5.27 38.13 45.46
C ARG A 64 -5.87 37.63 44.16
N ALA A 65 -5.42 38.14 43.02
CA ALA A 65 -5.93 37.75 41.72
C ALA A 65 -5.39 36.37 41.30
N VAL A 66 -4.13 36.07 41.61
CA VAL A 66 -3.56 34.73 41.40
C VAL A 66 -4.25 33.70 42.28
N ASP A 67 -4.47 34.01 43.56
CA ASP A 67 -5.14 33.09 44.49
C ASP A 67 -6.59 32.81 44.05
N TRP A 68 -7.30 33.85 43.61
CA TRP A 68 -8.64 33.70 43.04
C TRP A 68 -8.63 32.86 41.75
N LEU A 69 -7.67 33.10 40.85
CA LEU A 69 -7.54 32.37 39.59
C LEU A 69 -7.29 30.87 39.84
N LEU A 70 -6.38 30.52 40.76
CA LEU A 70 -6.09 29.13 41.09
C LEU A 70 -7.30 28.43 41.70
N GLY A 71 -8.04 29.12 42.59
CA GLY A 71 -9.30 28.61 43.14
C GLY A 71 -10.38 28.41 42.07
N GLU A 72 -10.49 29.31 41.09
CA GLU A 72 -11.43 29.17 39.98
C GLU A 72 -11.04 27.99 39.07
N VAL A 73 -9.75 27.78 38.80
CA VAL A 73 -9.26 26.62 38.02
C VAL A 73 -9.66 25.31 38.71
N GLU A 74 -9.43 25.22 40.02
CA GLU A 74 -9.81 24.05 40.82
C GLU A 74 -11.32 23.80 40.78
N GLN A 75 -12.13 24.84 41.01
CA GLN A 75 -13.59 24.73 40.96
C GLN A 75 -14.10 24.32 39.57
N ARG A 76 -13.52 24.89 38.50
CA ARG A 76 -13.90 24.55 37.12
C ARG A 76 -13.54 23.11 36.78
N PHE A 77 -12.37 22.66 37.22
CA PHE A 77 -11.94 21.28 37.04
C PHE A 77 -12.91 20.30 37.71
N GLU A 78 -13.30 20.54 38.96
CA GLU A 78 -14.25 19.69 39.67
C GLU A 78 -15.61 19.64 38.97
N LYS A 79 -16.11 20.79 38.46
CA LYS A 79 -17.36 20.87 37.69
C LYS A 79 -17.30 20.16 36.34
N SER A 80 -16.10 20.01 35.77
CA SER A 80 -15.89 19.32 34.49
C SER A 80 -15.79 17.79 34.63
N LEU A 81 -15.74 17.26 35.87
CA LEU A 81 -15.77 15.82 36.08
C LEU A 81 -17.13 15.24 35.70
N VAL A 82 -17.10 14.15 34.93
CA VAL A 82 -18.29 13.42 34.49
C VAL A 82 -18.97 12.73 35.68
N ALA A 83 -20.30 12.76 35.72
CA ALA A 83 -21.06 12.13 36.79
C ALA A 83 -21.02 10.59 36.67
N ALA A 84 -20.87 9.90 37.81
CA ALA A 84 -20.95 8.45 37.83
C ALA A 84 -22.38 7.99 37.46
N GLY A 85 -22.47 6.95 36.63
CA GLY A 85 -23.75 6.39 36.18
C GLY A 85 -24.33 7.04 34.92
N GLU A 86 -23.62 7.97 34.29
CA GLU A 86 -24.04 8.54 33.01
C GLU A 86 -24.01 7.51 31.87
N SER A 87 -25.01 7.55 30.98
CA SER A 87 -25.16 6.60 29.87
C SER A 87 -24.25 6.98 28.70
N VAL A 88 -22.94 6.81 28.89
CA VAL A 88 -21.91 7.20 27.90
C VAL A 88 -22.10 6.48 26.57
N GLY A 89 -22.56 5.22 26.60
CA GLY A 89 -22.79 4.43 25.38
C GLY A 89 -23.86 5.01 24.46
N THR A 90 -24.99 5.47 25.02
CA THR A 90 -26.06 6.07 24.22
C THR A 90 -25.68 7.45 23.68
N ILE A 91 -24.98 8.25 24.50
CA ILE A 91 -24.49 9.57 24.10
C ILE A 91 -23.48 9.39 22.95
N ALA A 92 -22.50 8.51 23.10
CA ALA A 92 -21.49 8.24 22.07
C ALA A 92 -22.11 7.73 20.76
N ALA A 93 -23.10 6.84 20.84
CA ALA A 93 -23.80 6.33 19.66
C ALA A 93 -24.51 7.45 18.89
N GLN A 94 -25.19 8.38 19.59
CA GLN A 94 -25.84 9.54 18.97
C GLN A 94 -24.81 10.51 18.38
N SER A 95 -23.73 10.81 19.11
CA SER A 95 -22.66 11.71 18.68
C SER A 95 -21.92 11.24 17.42
N ILE A 96 -21.90 9.93 17.16
CA ILE A 96 -21.36 9.37 15.90
C ILE A 96 -22.44 9.29 14.82
N GLY A 97 -23.65 8.88 15.17
CA GLY A 97 -24.75 8.64 14.23
C GLY A 97 -25.27 9.90 13.55
N GLU A 98 -25.45 11.00 14.28
CA GLU A 98 -25.95 12.26 13.72
C GLU A 98 -25.02 12.84 12.62
N PRO A 99 -23.71 13.07 12.86
CA PRO A 99 -22.83 13.61 11.82
C PRO A 99 -22.62 12.64 10.66
N ALA A 100 -22.71 11.33 10.88
CA ALA A 100 -22.60 10.35 9.80
C ALA A 100 -23.65 10.57 8.69
N THR A 101 -24.87 10.96 9.07
CA THR A 101 -25.93 11.28 8.09
C THR A 101 -25.58 12.51 7.27
N GLN A 102 -25.00 13.55 7.90
CA GLN A 102 -24.57 14.78 7.23
C GLN A 102 -23.42 14.54 6.25
N MET A 103 -22.51 13.62 6.58
CA MET A 103 -21.37 13.29 5.71
C MET A 103 -21.78 12.65 4.38
N THR A 104 -22.98 12.08 4.24
CA THR A 104 -23.42 11.36 3.03
C THR A 104 -23.51 12.25 1.79
N LEU A 105 -23.80 13.54 1.94
CA LEU A 105 -24.07 14.44 0.82
C LEU A 105 -22.83 15.20 0.32
N ASN A 106 -21.72 15.21 1.07
CA ASN A 106 -20.55 16.07 0.80
C ASN A 106 -19.35 15.33 0.17
N THR A 107 -19.48 14.07 -0.24
CA THR A 107 -18.32 13.21 -0.53
C THR A 107 -17.75 13.25 -1.95
N PHE A 108 -18.38 13.97 -2.90
CA PHE A 108 -17.96 13.95 -4.31
C PHE A 108 -17.03 15.09 -4.73
N HIS A 109 -16.70 16.02 -3.83
CA HIS A 109 -15.92 17.22 -4.18
C HIS A 109 -14.69 17.45 -3.28
N PHE A 110 -13.93 16.40 -2.96
CA PHE A 110 -12.54 16.62 -2.55
C PHE A 110 -11.72 16.99 -3.79
N ALA A 111 -11.70 18.28 -4.12
CA ALA A 111 -10.86 18.84 -5.17
C ALA A 111 -9.37 18.69 -4.78
N GLY A 112 -8.55 18.13 -5.67
CA GLY A 112 -7.08 18.24 -5.60
C GLY A 112 -6.28 16.96 -5.41
N VAL A 113 -6.90 15.78 -5.32
CA VAL A 113 -6.17 14.50 -5.25
C VAL A 113 -6.67 13.57 -6.36
N GLY A 114 -5.79 13.19 -7.27
CA GLY A 114 -6.13 12.47 -8.51
C GLY A 114 -6.97 11.22 -8.26
N SER A 115 -8.14 11.17 -8.90
CA SER A 115 -8.93 10.00 -9.36
C SER A 115 -9.03 8.76 -8.47
N LYS A 116 -8.75 8.83 -7.16
CA LYS A 116 -9.05 7.77 -6.22
C LYS A 116 -10.49 7.95 -5.74
N ASN A 117 -11.41 7.27 -6.41
CA ASN A 117 -12.78 7.08 -5.94
C ASN A 117 -12.76 6.23 -4.67
N VAL A 118 -12.36 6.82 -3.54
CA VAL A 118 -12.45 6.14 -2.23
C VAL A 118 -13.90 6.13 -1.81
N THR A 119 -14.41 4.99 -1.34
CA THR A 119 -15.72 4.94 -0.68
C THR A 119 -15.69 5.84 0.55
N LEU A 120 -16.50 6.89 0.56
CA LEU A 120 -16.64 7.84 1.66
C LEU A 120 -18.09 7.85 2.19
N GLY A 121 -18.29 8.46 3.35
CA GLY A 121 -19.61 8.65 3.96
C GLY A 121 -20.22 7.36 4.53
N VAL A 122 -21.56 7.27 4.49
CA VAL A 122 -22.33 6.15 5.05
C VAL A 122 -21.95 4.77 4.49
N PRO A 123 -21.70 4.59 3.18
CA PRO A 123 -21.22 3.31 2.66
C PRO A 123 -19.95 2.82 3.35
N ARG A 124 -18.99 3.72 3.60
CA ARG A 124 -17.74 3.38 4.28
C ARG A 124 -17.95 3.11 5.76
N LEU A 125 -18.80 3.89 6.43
CA LEU A 125 -19.16 3.63 7.82
C LEU A 125 -19.77 2.24 8.00
N LYS A 126 -20.65 1.83 7.08
CA LYS A 126 -21.26 0.49 7.07
C LYS A 126 -20.21 -0.61 6.89
N GLU A 127 -19.23 -0.42 6.01
CA GLU A 127 -18.13 -1.38 5.82
C GLU A 127 -17.30 -1.54 7.11
N ILE A 128 -16.98 -0.43 7.79
CA ILE A 128 -16.17 -0.43 9.02
C ILE A 128 -16.93 -1.09 10.18
N ILE A 129 -18.19 -0.70 10.44
CA ILE A 129 -18.98 -1.23 11.55
C ILE A 129 -19.19 -2.75 11.42
N ASN A 130 -19.42 -3.24 10.20
CA ASN A 130 -19.65 -4.67 9.97
C ASN A 130 -18.36 -5.48 9.76
N VAL A 131 -17.19 -4.84 9.81
CA VAL A 131 -15.89 -5.48 9.54
C VAL A 131 -15.96 -6.28 8.23
N ALA A 132 -16.38 -5.61 7.16
CA ALA A 132 -16.60 -6.25 5.87
C ALA A 132 -15.29 -6.83 5.32
N LYS A 133 -15.28 -8.13 4.98
CA LYS A 133 -14.12 -8.80 4.38
C LYS A 133 -13.76 -8.25 3.00
N ASN A 134 -14.77 -7.97 2.19
CA ASN A 134 -14.60 -7.48 0.83
C ASN A 134 -14.95 -5.98 0.78
N LEU A 135 -13.91 -5.15 0.84
CA LEU A 135 -14.04 -3.70 0.68
C LEU A 135 -14.26 -3.35 -0.79
N LYS A 136 -15.16 -2.40 -1.09
CA LYS A 136 -15.37 -1.98 -2.48
C LYS A 136 -14.17 -1.26 -3.08
N THR A 137 -13.45 -0.49 -2.26
CA THR A 137 -12.27 0.28 -2.68
C THR A 137 -11.15 0.08 -1.67
N PRO A 138 -10.47 -1.09 -1.69
CA PRO A 138 -9.32 -1.32 -0.82
C PRO A 138 -8.19 -0.37 -1.22
N SER A 139 -7.58 0.29 -0.25
CA SER A 139 -6.45 1.18 -0.47
C SER A 139 -5.41 0.98 0.63
N MET A 140 -4.14 1.12 0.24
CA MET A 140 -3.01 1.06 1.14
C MET A 140 -2.08 2.22 0.80
N THR A 141 -1.64 2.92 1.83
CA THR A 141 -0.62 3.99 1.70
C THR A 141 0.70 3.41 2.16
N VAL A 142 1.64 3.26 1.24
CA VAL A 142 3.01 2.81 1.52
C VAL A 142 3.92 4.03 1.58
N TYR A 143 4.62 4.18 2.69
CA TYR A 143 5.61 5.25 2.87
C TYR A 143 6.99 4.71 2.50
N LEU A 144 7.73 5.48 1.70
CA LEU A 144 9.09 5.17 1.32
C LEU A 144 10.06 5.55 2.45
N GLN A 145 11.18 4.83 2.54
CA GLN A 145 12.28 5.21 3.44
C GLN A 145 12.87 6.57 3.01
N PRO A 146 13.45 7.36 3.94
CA PRO A 146 13.97 8.69 3.64
C PRO A 146 14.92 8.75 2.43
N ASP A 147 15.75 7.72 2.25
CA ASP A 147 16.75 7.64 1.17
C ASP A 147 16.15 7.46 -0.24
N TYR A 148 14.90 6.99 -0.30
CA TYR A 148 14.13 6.75 -1.52
C TYR A 148 13.01 7.78 -1.72
N ALA A 149 12.53 8.39 -0.64
CA ALA A 149 11.38 9.30 -0.65
C ALA A 149 11.67 10.65 -1.33
N SER A 150 12.94 11.09 -1.35
CA SER A 150 13.33 12.38 -1.92
C SER A 150 13.64 12.35 -3.42
N ASP A 151 13.73 11.16 -4.03
CA ASP A 151 14.15 10.97 -5.42
C ASP A 151 13.04 10.29 -6.24
N ASP A 152 12.54 10.99 -7.27
CA ASP A 152 11.49 10.49 -8.17
C ASP A 152 11.92 9.20 -8.90
N ALA A 153 13.18 9.09 -9.30
CA ALA A 153 13.66 7.93 -10.06
C ALA A 153 13.67 6.65 -9.22
N LYS A 154 14.03 6.78 -7.94
CA LYS A 154 14.01 5.69 -6.96
C LYS A 154 12.59 5.36 -6.51
N ALA A 155 11.73 6.37 -6.34
CA ALA A 155 10.32 6.16 -6.02
C ALA A 155 9.61 5.36 -7.13
N LYS A 156 9.86 5.70 -8.40
CA LYS A 156 9.35 4.93 -9.55
C LYS A 156 9.87 3.50 -9.61
N GLN A 157 11.11 3.27 -9.19
CA GLN A 157 11.64 1.90 -9.10
C GLN A 157 10.82 1.08 -8.10
N VAL A 158 10.61 1.58 -6.89
CA VAL A 158 9.80 0.89 -5.87
C VAL A 158 8.35 0.72 -6.33
N GLN A 159 7.80 1.73 -7.04
CA GLN A 159 6.48 1.61 -7.64
C GLN A 159 6.39 0.44 -8.63
N SER A 160 7.38 0.31 -9.53
CA SER A 160 7.41 -0.78 -10.52
C SER A 160 7.55 -2.15 -9.85
N GLU A 161 8.37 -2.25 -8.80
CA GLU A 161 8.56 -3.49 -8.05
C GLU A 161 7.29 -3.94 -7.30
N LEU A 162 6.48 -2.99 -6.83
CA LEU A 162 5.22 -3.28 -6.13
C LEU A 162 4.03 -3.48 -7.09
N GLU A 163 4.08 -2.93 -8.30
CA GLU A 163 2.99 -3.03 -9.26
C GLU A 163 2.87 -4.44 -9.82
N HIS A 164 1.77 -5.12 -9.49
CA HIS A 164 1.44 -6.40 -10.10
C HIS A 164 1.23 -6.25 -11.61
N THR A 165 2.17 -6.79 -12.38
CA THR A 165 2.19 -6.73 -13.84
C THR A 165 2.04 -8.12 -14.41
N THR A 166 1.02 -8.32 -15.24
CA THR A 166 0.84 -9.58 -15.99
C THR A 166 1.39 -9.46 -17.39
N LEU A 167 1.72 -10.60 -18.03
CA LEU A 167 2.12 -10.66 -19.44
C LEU A 167 1.09 -9.98 -20.36
N GLY A 168 -0.20 -10.11 -20.05
CA GLY A 168 -1.27 -9.45 -20.80
C GLY A 168 -1.23 -7.92 -20.76
N LYS A 169 -0.66 -7.31 -19.71
CA LYS A 169 -0.54 -5.84 -19.61
C LYS A 169 0.63 -5.29 -20.44
N ILE A 170 1.66 -6.12 -20.70
CA ILE A 170 2.84 -5.74 -21.50
C ILE A 170 2.74 -6.19 -22.96
N THR A 171 1.78 -7.04 -23.30
CA THR A 171 1.60 -7.59 -24.65
C THR A 171 0.75 -6.66 -25.50
N SER A 172 1.24 -6.29 -26.69
CA SER A 172 0.45 -5.59 -27.71
C SER A 172 -0.47 -6.54 -28.46
N TYR A 173 0.08 -7.63 -28.99
CA TYR A 173 -0.69 -8.68 -29.67
C TYR A 173 0.05 -10.01 -29.64
N THR A 174 -0.69 -11.07 -29.96
CA THR A 174 -0.17 -12.44 -30.04
C THR A 174 -0.60 -13.09 -31.34
N GLN A 175 0.29 -13.84 -31.96
CA GLN A 175 0.09 -14.54 -33.22
C GLN A 175 0.59 -15.98 -33.10
N ILE A 176 -0.09 -16.91 -33.75
CA ILE A 176 0.36 -18.30 -33.86
C ILE A 176 0.85 -18.50 -35.29
N LEU A 177 2.09 -18.95 -35.42
CA LEU A 177 2.75 -19.21 -36.69
C LEU A 177 3.06 -20.70 -36.80
N PHE A 178 3.07 -21.21 -38.02
CA PHE A 178 3.48 -22.57 -38.32
C PHE A 178 4.82 -22.51 -39.06
N ASP A 179 5.92 -22.71 -38.33
CA ASP A 179 7.29 -22.70 -38.83
C ASP A 179 7.89 -24.12 -38.68
N PRO A 180 7.85 -24.94 -39.75
CA PRO A 180 8.35 -26.31 -39.72
C PRO A 180 9.86 -26.42 -39.47
N ASP A 181 10.62 -25.47 -40.00
CA ASP A 181 12.04 -25.36 -39.74
C ASP A 181 12.26 -24.57 -38.45
N VAL A 182 13.18 -25.06 -37.64
CA VAL A 182 13.52 -24.50 -36.33
C VAL A 182 14.54 -23.38 -36.48
N ARG A 183 15.41 -23.46 -37.51
CA ARG A 183 16.52 -22.52 -37.74
C ARG A 183 16.16 -21.33 -38.60
N THR A 184 15.01 -21.38 -39.28
CA THR A 184 14.55 -20.30 -40.14
C THR A 184 13.12 -19.89 -39.78
N SER A 185 12.72 -18.73 -40.27
CA SER A 185 11.41 -18.12 -39.99
C SER A 185 10.71 -17.76 -41.30
N ILE A 186 9.39 -17.98 -41.35
CA ILE A 186 8.55 -17.51 -42.47
C ILE A 186 8.49 -15.98 -42.47
N LEU A 187 8.48 -15.35 -41.30
CA LEU A 187 8.56 -13.90 -41.16
C LEU A 187 9.99 -13.41 -41.37
N GLU A 188 10.17 -12.51 -42.34
CA GLU A 188 11.48 -11.93 -42.67
C GLU A 188 12.07 -11.13 -41.51
N GLU A 189 11.24 -10.40 -40.77
CA GLU A 189 11.63 -9.60 -39.59
C GLU A 189 12.27 -10.46 -38.48
N ASP A 190 11.85 -11.71 -38.34
CA ASP A 190 12.26 -12.59 -37.25
C ASP A 190 13.42 -13.52 -37.67
N ARG A 191 13.86 -13.51 -38.94
CA ARG A 191 14.92 -14.42 -39.43
C ARG A 191 16.26 -14.17 -38.74
N GLN A 192 16.67 -12.91 -38.67
CA GLN A 192 17.93 -12.51 -38.05
C GLN A 192 17.97 -12.92 -36.57
N LEU A 193 16.85 -12.77 -35.86
CA LEU A 193 16.72 -13.14 -34.46
C LEU A 193 16.93 -14.66 -34.24
N VAL A 194 16.30 -15.47 -35.08
CA VAL A 194 16.39 -16.93 -34.97
C VAL A 194 17.78 -17.41 -35.34
N GLU A 195 18.38 -16.85 -36.38
CA GLU A 195 19.74 -17.17 -36.83
C GLU A 195 20.76 -16.88 -35.72
N GLU A 196 20.74 -15.66 -35.15
CA GLU A 196 21.62 -15.25 -34.04
C GLU A 196 21.50 -16.17 -32.83
N TYR A 197 20.28 -16.61 -32.48
CA TYR A 197 20.05 -17.52 -31.36
C TYR A 197 20.72 -18.88 -31.55
N TYR A 198 20.72 -19.44 -32.78
CA TYR A 198 21.32 -20.74 -33.07
C TYR A 198 22.82 -20.67 -33.45
N GLU A 199 23.37 -19.48 -33.71
CA GLU A 199 24.80 -19.28 -33.94
C GLU A 199 25.65 -19.45 -32.67
N LEU A 200 25.04 -19.29 -31.48
CA LEU A 200 25.68 -19.48 -30.18
C LEU A 200 25.12 -20.75 -29.49
N PRO A 201 25.56 -21.96 -29.88
CA PRO A 201 25.03 -23.18 -29.29
C PRO A 201 25.39 -23.28 -27.80
N GLU A 202 24.39 -23.37 -26.94
CA GLU A 202 24.53 -24.05 -25.65
C GLU A 202 24.49 -25.57 -25.94
N ASP A 203 25.54 -26.29 -25.54
CA ASP A 203 25.95 -27.62 -26.06
C ASP A 203 24.96 -28.81 -25.92
N ASP A 204 23.69 -28.61 -25.52
CA ASP A 204 22.74 -29.71 -25.23
C ASP A 204 21.32 -29.57 -25.85
N PHE A 205 21.06 -28.61 -26.77
CA PHE A 205 19.70 -28.42 -27.29
C PHE A 205 19.34 -29.31 -28.50
N ASP A 206 18.54 -30.36 -28.26
CA ASP A 206 18.00 -31.22 -29.31
C ASP A 206 16.87 -30.53 -30.09
N SER A 207 17.20 -30.01 -31.27
CA SER A 207 16.27 -29.32 -32.17
C SER A 207 15.10 -30.19 -32.65
N SER A 208 15.20 -31.53 -32.51
CA SER A 208 14.16 -32.47 -32.95
C SER A 208 12.94 -32.50 -32.02
N ARG A 209 13.07 -31.98 -30.79
CA ARG A 209 11.99 -31.94 -29.80
C ARG A 209 11.04 -30.75 -29.98
N CYS A 210 11.38 -29.77 -30.82
CA CYS A 210 10.57 -28.56 -30.97
C CYS A 210 9.32 -28.79 -31.83
N SER A 211 8.19 -28.24 -31.39
CA SER A 211 6.98 -28.20 -32.21
C SER A 211 7.13 -27.26 -33.40
N PRO A 212 6.48 -27.56 -34.54
CA PRO A 212 6.43 -26.65 -35.69
C PRO A 212 5.56 -25.41 -35.42
N TRP A 213 4.70 -25.45 -34.39
CA TRP A 213 3.90 -24.30 -33.97
C TRP A 213 4.73 -23.35 -33.11
N VAL A 214 4.65 -22.06 -33.43
CA VAL A 214 5.33 -20.98 -32.72
C VAL A 214 4.32 -19.96 -32.26
N LEU A 215 4.32 -19.66 -30.97
CA LEU A 215 3.59 -18.53 -30.41
C LEU A 215 4.49 -17.29 -30.44
N ARG A 216 4.12 -16.30 -31.24
CA ARG A 216 4.81 -15.00 -31.35
C ARG A 216 4.04 -13.95 -30.55
N ILE A 217 4.69 -13.36 -29.56
CA ILE A 217 4.15 -12.30 -28.72
C ILE A 217 4.92 -11.02 -29.03
N LYS A 218 4.21 -9.96 -29.45
CA LYS A 218 4.77 -8.62 -29.57
C LYS A 218 4.53 -7.87 -28.27
N LEU A 219 5.60 -7.37 -27.66
CA LEU A 219 5.54 -6.56 -26.44
C LEU A 219 5.42 -5.07 -26.79
N ASP A 220 4.79 -4.31 -25.90
CA ASP A 220 4.67 -2.86 -26.04
C ASP A 220 5.92 -2.16 -25.49
N ASN A 221 6.67 -1.49 -26.38
CA ASN A 221 7.90 -0.78 -26.04
C ASN A 221 7.67 0.29 -24.95
N SER A 222 6.55 1.00 -24.98
CA SER A 222 6.27 2.09 -24.05
C SER A 222 6.05 1.56 -22.64
N VAL A 223 5.30 0.46 -22.51
CA VAL A 223 5.00 -0.18 -21.22
C VAL A 223 6.24 -0.86 -20.65
N MET A 224 7.07 -1.48 -21.51
CA MET A 224 8.33 -2.11 -21.10
C MET A 224 9.31 -1.10 -20.52
N ILE A 225 9.45 0.08 -21.14
CA ILE A 225 10.32 1.17 -20.66
C ILE A 225 9.80 1.76 -19.35
N ASP A 226 8.50 2.04 -19.24
CA ASP A 226 7.89 2.60 -18.03
C ASP A 226 8.10 1.69 -16.81
N LYS A 227 8.00 0.37 -17.03
CA LYS A 227 8.19 -0.65 -16.01
C LYS A 227 9.64 -1.08 -15.79
N LYS A 228 10.58 -0.55 -16.58
CA LYS A 228 12.00 -0.93 -16.58
C LYS A 228 12.20 -2.46 -16.69
N LEU A 229 11.41 -3.11 -17.54
CA LEU A 229 11.51 -4.54 -17.80
C LEU A 229 12.41 -4.80 -19.02
N SER A 230 13.16 -5.90 -18.99
CA SER A 230 13.94 -6.41 -20.13
C SER A 230 13.22 -7.60 -20.76
N THR A 231 13.31 -7.77 -22.07
CA THR A 231 12.76 -8.93 -22.79
C THR A 231 13.35 -10.25 -22.29
N ARG A 232 14.64 -10.24 -21.93
CA ARG A 232 15.33 -11.41 -21.36
C ARG A 232 14.73 -11.84 -20.03
N PHE A 233 14.41 -10.88 -19.17
CA PHE A 233 13.75 -11.15 -17.89
C PHE A 233 12.37 -11.79 -18.10
N VAL A 234 11.59 -11.30 -19.08
CA VAL A 234 10.29 -11.88 -19.45
C VAL A 234 10.47 -13.30 -19.96
N GLY A 235 11.42 -13.54 -20.87
CA GLY A 235 11.70 -14.86 -21.42
C GLY A 235 12.11 -15.88 -20.36
N GLN A 236 13.02 -15.49 -19.47
CA GLN A 236 13.46 -16.34 -18.37
C GLN A 236 12.30 -16.70 -17.43
N LYS A 237 11.44 -15.74 -17.07
CA LYS A 237 10.29 -15.99 -16.21
C LYS A 237 9.29 -16.97 -16.82
N ILE A 238 9.08 -16.90 -18.13
CA ILE A 238 8.24 -17.87 -18.85
C ILE A 238 8.84 -19.27 -18.76
N VAL A 239 10.15 -19.43 -19.02
CA VAL A 239 10.79 -20.74 -18.93
C VAL A 239 10.76 -21.31 -17.50
N GLU A 240 10.96 -20.46 -16.49
CA GLU A 240 10.88 -20.83 -15.07
C GLU A 240 9.46 -21.31 -14.68
N ASP A 241 8.41 -20.60 -15.10
CA ASP A 241 7.03 -20.94 -14.75
C ASP A 241 6.53 -22.22 -15.43
N TYR A 242 7.03 -22.53 -16.64
CA TYR A 242 6.64 -23.69 -17.43
C TYR A 242 7.65 -24.86 -17.38
N GLY A 243 8.60 -24.84 -16.45
CA GLY A 243 9.40 -26.03 -16.08
C GLY A 243 10.29 -26.64 -17.16
N GLY A 244 10.58 -25.92 -18.25
CA GLY A 244 11.40 -26.42 -19.36
C GLY A 244 10.62 -27.11 -20.49
N ASP A 245 9.28 -27.11 -20.45
CA ASP A 245 8.42 -27.63 -21.54
C ASP A 245 8.32 -26.66 -22.72
N VAL A 246 8.88 -25.47 -22.57
CA VAL A 246 8.83 -24.39 -23.55
C VAL A 246 10.23 -23.92 -23.89
N GLN A 247 10.49 -23.81 -25.19
CA GLN A 247 11.65 -23.08 -25.70
C GLN A 247 11.24 -21.64 -25.95
N CYS A 248 11.99 -20.68 -25.41
CA CYS A 248 11.71 -19.26 -25.53
C CYS A 248 12.89 -18.56 -26.22
N ILE A 249 12.62 -17.88 -27.34
CA ILE A 249 13.56 -17.01 -28.06
C ILE A 249 13.07 -15.58 -27.91
N VAL A 250 13.95 -14.69 -27.47
CA VAL A 250 13.62 -13.29 -27.19
C VAL A 250 14.49 -12.35 -28.01
N SER A 251 13.90 -11.28 -28.53
CA SER A 251 14.65 -10.22 -29.21
C SER A 251 15.51 -9.42 -28.23
N ASP A 252 16.57 -8.80 -28.74
CA ASP A 252 17.32 -7.80 -27.96
C ASP A 252 16.43 -6.60 -27.62
N ASP A 253 16.74 -5.95 -26.49
CA ASP A 253 16.02 -4.77 -25.99
C ASP A 253 16.20 -3.55 -26.92
N ASN A 254 17.21 -3.57 -27.81
CA ASN A 254 17.46 -2.53 -28.81
C ASN A 254 16.68 -2.72 -30.13
N SER A 255 15.97 -3.85 -30.29
CA SER A 255 15.17 -4.11 -31.47
C SER A 255 13.99 -3.13 -31.58
N GLU A 256 13.65 -2.70 -32.81
CA GLU A 256 12.44 -1.89 -33.05
C GLU A 256 11.18 -2.63 -32.60
N ASN A 257 11.17 -3.95 -32.75
CA ASN A 257 10.10 -4.84 -32.34
C ASN A 257 10.58 -5.75 -31.21
N LEU A 258 10.04 -5.55 -30.02
CA LEU A 258 10.25 -6.45 -28.89
C LEU A 258 9.37 -7.70 -29.07
N ILE A 259 10.00 -8.82 -29.36
CA ILE A 259 9.33 -10.06 -29.75
C ILE A 259 9.78 -11.20 -28.85
N VAL A 260 8.82 -12.00 -28.44
CA VAL A 260 9.04 -13.27 -27.74
C VAL A 260 8.43 -14.38 -28.58
N ARG A 261 9.24 -15.39 -28.94
CA ARG A 261 8.82 -16.58 -29.69
C ARG A 261 8.90 -17.78 -28.78
N ILE A 262 7.80 -18.51 -28.67
CA ILE A 262 7.70 -19.69 -27.81
C ILE A 262 7.36 -20.91 -28.65
N ARG A 263 8.14 -21.98 -28.50
CA ARG A 263 7.86 -23.31 -29.04
C ARG A 263 7.59 -24.27 -27.89
N LEU A 264 6.75 -25.26 -28.13
CA LEU A 264 6.55 -26.36 -27.21
C LEU A 264 7.65 -27.40 -27.45
N LEU A 265 8.21 -27.92 -26.37
CA LEU A 265 9.11 -29.07 -26.40
C LEU A 265 8.26 -30.33 -26.22
N ARG A 266 8.49 -31.33 -27.08
CA ARG A 266 7.89 -32.66 -26.93
C ARG A 266 8.71 -33.47 -25.93
N ASP A 267 8.00 -34.26 -25.12
CA ASP A 267 8.60 -35.29 -24.29
C ASP A 267 9.15 -36.41 -25.16
N THR A 268 10.32 -36.95 -24.78
CA THR A 268 11.00 -38.02 -25.51
C THR A 268 10.20 -39.33 -25.56
N GLU A 269 9.16 -39.48 -24.74
CA GLU A 269 8.30 -40.67 -24.72
C GLU A 269 7.22 -40.70 -25.81
N ALA A 270 6.86 -39.55 -26.41
CA ALA A 270 5.78 -39.48 -27.42
C ALA A 270 6.27 -39.69 -28.87
N ALA A 271 7.58 -39.88 -29.09
CA ALA A 271 8.15 -40.01 -30.43
C ALA A 271 8.10 -41.45 -31.01
N GLU A 272 7.74 -42.47 -30.21
CA GLU A 272 7.64 -43.85 -30.70
C GLU A 272 6.25 -44.22 -31.27
N GLU A 273 5.20 -43.45 -31.02
CA GLU A 273 3.85 -43.73 -31.53
C GLU A 273 3.37 -42.60 -32.47
N GLY A 274 3.66 -42.68 -33.76
CA GLY A 274 3.08 -41.71 -34.69
C GLY A 274 3.59 -41.69 -36.12
N SER A 275 3.74 -42.84 -36.78
CA SER A 275 3.61 -42.90 -38.24
C SER A 275 2.11 -42.95 -38.59
N PRO A 276 1.51 -41.94 -39.26
CA PRO A 276 0.11 -42.02 -39.64
C PRO A 276 -0.01 -42.96 -40.86
N GLU A 277 -0.60 -44.14 -40.66
CA GLU A 277 -1.16 -44.90 -41.77
C GLU A 277 -2.30 -44.09 -42.38
N VAL A 278 -2.09 -43.64 -43.61
CA VAL A 278 -3.16 -43.10 -44.47
C VAL A 278 -4.09 -44.26 -44.78
N LYS A 279 -5.26 -44.29 -44.13
CA LYS A 279 -6.38 -45.10 -44.61
C LYS A 279 -7.13 -44.27 -45.64
N GLU A 280 -7.07 -44.74 -46.88
CA GLU A 280 -7.99 -44.37 -47.94
C GLU A 280 -9.40 -44.80 -47.50
N ASP A 281 -10.29 -43.83 -47.28
CA ASP A 281 -11.71 -44.10 -47.11
C ASP A 281 -12.29 -44.43 -48.48
N GLU A 282 -12.58 -45.72 -48.70
CA GLU A 282 -13.44 -46.19 -49.78
C GLU A 282 -14.89 -45.73 -49.50
N ASP A 283 -15.50 -45.15 -50.54
CA ASP A 283 -16.91 -44.85 -50.65
C ASP A 283 -17.79 -46.07 -50.33
N ASP A 284 -18.88 -45.89 -49.56
CA ASP A 284 -20.13 -46.63 -49.78
C ASP A 284 -21.35 -45.96 -49.07
N GLU A 285 -22.40 -45.78 -49.89
CA GLU A 285 -23.83 -45.41 -49.66
C GLU A 285 -24.25 -43.94 -49.39
#